data_AF-A0A971WM29-F1
#
_entry.id   AF-A0A971WM29-F1
#
_cell.length_a   1.000
_cell.length_b   1.000
_cell.length_c   1.000
_cell.angle_alpha   90.00
_cell.angle_beta   90.00
_cell.angle_gamma   90.00
#
_symmetry.space_group_name_H-M   'P 1'
#
loop_
_entity.id
_entity.type
_entity.pdbx_description
1 polymer ?
#
loop_
_entity_poly.entity_id
_entity_poly.type
_entity_poly.pdbx_seq_one_letter_code
_entity_poly.pdbx_strand_id
1 'polypeptide(L)'
;MKFSIDSSVYVPKVQEPHVICSICGKGIDAIASAISEPDGSYSHFDCVIQKIKEQYHVEEGQKVSYLGRGVFGIIEMKDGAFTILDRINYESPESLHQMKNFVESNKK
;
A
#
# COMPACT_ATOMS: atom_id res chain seq x y z
N MET A 1 -22.33 -35.57 -14.20
CA MET A 1 -21.80 -35.70 -12.82
C MET A 1 -22.37 -34.52 -12.02
N LYS A 2 -23.21 -34.78 -11.02
CA LYS A 2 -23.83 -33.75 -10.17
C LYS A 2 -22.99 -33.61 -8.90
N PHE A 3 -22.29 -32.50 -8.73
CA PHE A 3 -21.60 -32.17 -7.49
C PHE A 3 -22.63 -31.58 -6.51
N SER A 4 -23.09 -32.40 -5.57
CA SER A 4 -23.86 -31.93 -4.41
C SER A 4 -22.87 -31.36 -3.41
N ILE A 5 -22.89 -30.04 -3.24
CA ILE A 5 -22.10 -29.34 -2.23
C ILE A 5 -22.91 -29.44 -0.94
N ASP A 6 -22.43 -30.24 0.01
CA ASP A 6 -23.03 -30.37 1.34
C ASP A 6 -22.81 -29.06 2.11
N SER A 7 -23.88 -28.28 2.28
CA SER A 7 -23.87 -26.91 2.82
C SER A 7 -23.90 -26.86 4.35
N SER A 8 -23.32 -27.86 5.03
CA SER A 8 -23.33 -27.98 6.50
C SER A 8 -22.01 -27.59 7.19
N VAL A 9 -21.07 -26.94 6.48
CA VAL A 9 -19.84 -26.44 7.11
C VAL A 9 -20.15 -25.18 7.94
N TYR A 10 -20.39 -25.36 9.23
CA TYR A 10 -20.47 -24.27 10.20
C TYR A 10 -19.07 -23.67 10.40
N VAL A 11 -18.78 -22.60 9.65
CA VAL A 11 -17.61 -21.75 9.88
C VAL A 11 -17.92 -20.82 11.06
N PRO A 12 -17.25 -20.96 12.22
CA PRO A 12 -17.39 -19.97 13.29
C PRO A 12 -16.96 -18.61 12.73
N LYS A 13 -17.88 -17.64 12.75
CA LYS A 13 -17.58 -16.26 12.34
C LYS A 13 -16.58 -15.69 13.35
N VAL A 14 -15.31 -15.60 12.94
CA VAL A 14 -14.29 -14.87 13.69
C VAL A 14 -14.79 -13.44 13.84
N GLN A 15 -14.94 -12.98 15.08
CA GLN A 15 -15.19 -11.57 15.34
C GLN A 15 -13.88 -10.83 15.07
N GLU A 16 -13.79 -10.22 13.90
CA GLU A 16 -12.63 -9.42 13.52
C GLU A 16 -12.56 -8.19 14.44
N PRO A 17 -11.37 -7.86 14.98
CA PRO A 17 -11.23 -6.69 15.82
C PRO A 17 -11.53 -5.44 14.99
N HIS A 18 -12.40 -4.57 15.53
CA HIS A 18 -12.71 -3.27 14.92
C HIS A 18 -11.50 -2.34 15.08
N VAL A 19 -10.56 -2.42 14.15
CA VAL A 19 -9.42 -1.50 14.10
C VAL A 19 -9.82 -0.28 13.30
N ILE A 20 -9.43 0.90 13.76
CA ILE A 20 -9.70 2.16 13.07
C ILE A 20 -8.50 2.51 12.19
N CYS A 21 -8.77 2.84 10.93
CA CYS A 21 -7.76 3.33 10.00
C CYS A 21 -7.20 4.68 10.47
N SER A 22 -5.89 4.78 10.67
CA SER A 22 -5.22 6.01 11.11
C SER A 22 -5.26 7.14 10.07
N ILE A 23 -5.42 6.82 8.78
CA ILE A 23 -5.48 7.83 7.70
C ILE A 23 -6.89 8.41 7.54
N CYS A 24 -7.92 7.57 7.46
CA CYS A 24 -9.28 8.03 7.13
C CYS A 24 -10.25 8.01 8.31
N GLY A 25 -9.85 7.49 9.47
CA GLY A 25 -10.68 7.40 10.68
C GLY A 25 -11.85 6.43 10.60
N LYS A 26 -11.96 5.64 9.52
CA LYS A 26 -13.02 4.63 9.33
C LYS A 26 -12.58 3.28 9.90
N GLY A 27 -13.54 2.48 10.34
CA GLY A 27 -13.30 1.09 10.73
C GLY A 27 -12.77 0.26 9.57
N ILE A 28 -11.81 -0.60 9.87
CA ILE A 28 -11.27 -1.62 8.98
C ILE A 28 -12.08 -2.89 9.24
N ASP A 29 -12.93 -3.27 8.30
CA ASP A 29 -13.78 -4.46 8.43
C ASP A 29 -12.97 -5.75 8.35
N ALA A 30 -11.98 -5.79 7.46
CA ALA A 30 -11.10 -6.94 7.25
C ALA A 30 -9.64 -6.56 7.52
N ILE A 31 -9.10 -6.98 8.66
CA ILE A 31 -7.69 -6.72 9.03
C ILE A 31 -6.71 -7.30 8.02
N ALA A 32 -7.08 -8.40 7.37
CA ALA A 32 -6.28 -8.98 6.29
C ALA A 32 -6.03 -8.01 5.10
N SER A 33 -6.87 -6.98 4.95
CA SER A 33 -6.77 -5.94 3.93
C SER A 33 -6.11 -4.65 4.45
N ALA A 34 -5.68 -4.62 5.70
CA ALA A 34 -4.98 -3.50 6.30
C ALA A 34 -3.47 -3.63 6.17
N ILE A 35 -2.78 -2.51 6.31
CA ILE A 35 -1.34 -2.42 6.40
C ILE A 35 -0.94 -1.70 7.68
N SER A 36 0.14 -2.15 8.30
CA SER A 36 0.74 -1.49 9.45
C SER A 36 1.41 -0.18 9.02
N GLU A 37 1.10 0.89 9.75
CA GLU A 37 1.80 2.16 9.68
C GLU A 37 3.11 2.10 10.48
N PRO A 38 4.08 2.98 10.18
CA PRO A 38 5.36 3.02 10.90
C PRO A 38 5.25 3.34 12.39
N ASP A 39 4.14 3.96 12.80
CA ASP A 39 3.82 4.26 14.19
C ASP A 39 3.19 3.07 14.95
N GLY A 40 3.03 1.92 14.28
CA GLY A 40 2.42 0.72 14.83
C GLY A 40 0.89 0.69 14.76
N SER A 41 0.27 1.72 14.17
CA SER A 41 -1.16 1.74 13.90
C SER A 41 -1.50 1.00 12.60
N TYR A 42 -2.79 0.87 12.27
CA TYR A 42 -3.22 0.21 11.03
C TYR A 42 -3.95 1.19 10.13
N SER A 43 -3.74 1.06 8.84
CA SER A 43 -4.41 1.83 7.81
C SER A 43 -4.97 0.91 6.73
N HIS A 44 -5.99 1.40 6.03
CA HIS A 44 -6.41 0.78 4.78
C HIS A 44 -5.27 0.83 3.77
N PHE A 45 -5.06 -0.27 3.05
CA PHE A 45 -4.10 -0.36 1.96
C PHE A 45 -4.32 0.75 0.91
N ASP A 46 -5.57 0.99 0.54
CA ASP A 46 -5.92 2.05 -0.43
C ASP A 46 -5.61 3.46 0.11
N CYS A 47 -5.80 3.70 1.41
CA CYS A 47 -5.48 4.99 2.03
C CYS A 47 -3.98 5.28 1.96
N VAL A 48 -3.15 4.27 2.20
CA VAL A 48 -1.69 4.40 2.09
C VAL A 48 -1.29 4.70 0.64
N ILE A 49 -1.89 4.02 -0.34
CA ILE A 49 -1.63 4.30 -1.76
C ILE A 49 -1.96 5.75 -2.11
N GLN A 50 -3.11 6.27 -1.67
CA GLN A 50 -3.50 7.66 -1.96
C GLN A 50 -2.56 8.66 -1.29
N LYS A 51 -2.21 8.44 -0.02
CA LYS A 51 -1.22 9.25 0.71
C LYS A 51 0.12 9.31 -0.03
N ILE A 52 0.59 8.19 -0.56
CA ILE A 52 1.82 8.13 -1.34
C ILE A 52 1.68 8.87 -2.68
N LYS A 53 0.56 8.71 -3.39
CA LYS A 53 0.29 9.43 -4.64
C LYS A 53 0.29 10.95 -4.45
N GLU A 54 -0.32 11.43 -3.37
CA GLU A 54 -0.35 12.84 -3.01
C GLU A 54 1.04 13.37 -2.64
N GLN A 55 1.85 12.59 -1.92
CA GLN A 55 3.21 12.99 -1.53
C GLN A 55 4.18 13.05 -2.72
N TYR A 56 4.10 12.08 -3.63
CA TYR A 56 5.09 11.90 -4.70
C TYR A 56 4.65 12.45 -6.07
N HIS A 57 3.50 13.12 -6.18
CA HIS A 57 2.98 13.69 -7.43
C HIS A 57 3.08 12.71 -8.61
N VAL A 58 2.42 11.56 -8.49
CA VAL A 58 2.43 10.49 -9.50
C VAL A 58 1.78 10.99 -10.80
N GLU A 59 2.53 10.97 -11.91
CA GLU A 59 2.09 11.50 -13.21
C GLU A 59 1.15 10.55 -13.97
N GLU A 60 0.49 11.06 -15.03
CA GLU A 60 -0.33 10.25 -15.95
C GLU A 60 0.52 9.21 -16.68
N GLY A 61 0.44 7.95 -16.23
CA GLY A 61 1.25 6.82 -16.74
C GLY A 61 1.98 6.07 -15.63
N GLN A 62 2.13 6.70 -14.47
CA GLN A 62 2.72 6.12 -13.29
C GLN A 62 1.64 5.54 -12.36
N LYS A 63 1.99 4.49 -11.62
CA LYS A 63 1.13 3.85 -10.63
C LYS A 63 1.93 3.54 -9.37
N VAL A 64 1.32 3.75 -8.21
CA VAL A 64 1.87 3.25 -6.95
C VAL A 64 1.47 1.79 -6.81
N SER A 65 2.45 0.93 -6.59
CA SER A 65 2.27 -0.50 -6.36
C SER A 65 2.99 -0.93 -5.08
N TYR A 66 2.42 -1.91 -4.39
CA TYR A 66 3.07 -2.48 -3.21
C TYR A 66 4.05 -3.56 -3.65
N LEU A 67 5.32 -3.40 -3.28
CA LEU A 67 6.40 -4.33 -3.62
C LEU A 67 6.58 -5.42 -2.54
N GLY A 68 5.91 -5.29 -1.40
CA GLY A 68 6.03 -6.19 -0.26
C GLY A 68 6.94 -5.65 0.84
N ARG A 69 6.84 -6.25 2.04
CA ARG A 69 7.70 -5.95 3.21
C ARG A 69 7.71 -4.46 3.61
N GLY A 70 6.56 -3.81 3.58
CA GLY A 70 6.46 -2.38 3.92
C GLY A 70 7.06 -1.44 2.86
N VAL A 71 7.33 -1.93 1.65
CA VAL A 71 7.87 -1.12 0.55
C VAL A 71 6.82 -0.89 -0.53
N PHE A 72 6.60 0.37 -0.87
CA PHE A 72 5.83 0.79 -2.03
C PHE A 72 6.79 1.21 -3.14
N GLY A 73 6.33 1.16 -4.39
CA GLY A 73 7.10 1.66 -5.51
C GLY A 73 6.22 2.37 -6.51
N ILE A 74 6.78 3.39 -7.14
CA ILE A 74 6.16 4.04 -8.30
C ILE A 74 6.62 3.26 -9.51
N ILE A 75 5.67 2.66 -10.22
CA ILE A 75 5.90 1.90 -11.44
C ILE A 75 5.36 2.65 -12.64
N GLU A 76 6.07 2.60 -13.75
CA GLU A 76 5.60 3.04 -15.05
C GLU A 76 5.43 1.81 -15.94
N MET A 77 4.34 1.78 -16.71
CA MET A 77 4.14 0.74 -17.72
C MET A 77 4.27 1.37 -19.10
N LYS A 78 5.30 0.97 -19.83
CA LYS A 78 5.60 1.44 -21.17
C LYS A 78 5.87 0.26 -22.08
N ASP A 79 5.18 0.19 -23.22
CA ASP A 79 5.35 -0.85 -24.24
C ASP A 79 5.29 -2.30 -23.71
N GLY A 80 4.48 -2.53 -22.67
CA GLY A 80 4.34 -3.86 -22.04
C GLY A 80 5.46 -4.23 -21.05
N ALA A 81 6.44 -3.36 -20.84
CA ALA A 81 7.43 -3.49 -19.78
C ALA A 81 7.01 -2.69 -18.54
N PHE A 82 7.28 -3.25 -17.35
CA PHE A 82 7.12 -2.54 -16.08
C PHE A 82 8.49 -2.04 -15.61
N THR A 83 8.59 -0.75 -15.29
CA THR A 83 9.80 -0.14 -14.74
C THR A 83 9.47 0.43 -13.37
N ILE A 84 10.26 0.08 -12.36
CA ILE A 84 10.16 0.68 -11.03
C ILE A 84 10.98 1.97 -11.06
N LEU A 85 10.29 3.12 -11.04
CA LEU A 85 10.90 4.45 -11.05
C LEU A 85 11.41 4.84 -9.65
N ASP A 86 10.66 4.50 -8.61
CA ASP A 86 11.02 4.84 -7.23
C ASP A 86 10.58 3.74 -6.25
N ARG A 87 11.30 3.64 -5.13
CA ARG A 87 11.00 2.71 -4.03
C ARG A 87 10.91 3.50 -2.73
N ILE A 88 9.72 3.46 -2.16
CA ILE A 88 9.31 4.19 -0.98
C ILE A 88 9.25 3.18 0.16
N ASN A 89 10.27 3.18 1.01
CA ASN A 89 10.20 2.44 2.27
C ASN A 89 9.18 3.13 3.16
N TYR A 90 8.02 2.50 3.33
CA TYR A 90 6.97 3.03 4.20
C TYR A 90 7.45 3.03 5.66
N GLU A 91 8.19 2.01 6.05
CA GLU A 91 8.79 1.85 7.37
C GLU A 91 10.27 2.29 7.34
N SER A 92 10.57 3.59 7.51
CA SER A 92 11.75 4.05 8.27
C SER A 92 11.99 5.58 8.22
N PRO A 93 12.57 6.15 9.29
CA PRO A 93 12.89 7.59 9.43
C PRO A 93 14.04 8.12 8.55
N GLU A 94 14.62 7.32 7.63
CA GLU A 94 15.78 7.71 6.81
C GLU A 94 15.43 8.36 5.46
N SER A 95 14.14 8.48 5.14
CA SER A 95 13.60 9.09 3.92
C SER A 95 13.96 10.59 3.75
N LEU A 96 14.51 11.23 4.79
CA LEU A 96 15.13 12.56 4.72
C LEU A 96 16.40 12.62 3.84
N HIS A 97 17.10 11.50 3.63
CA HIS A 97 18.35 11.50 2.86
C HIS A 97 18.11 11.46 1.34
N GLN A 98 16.97 10.93 0.88
CA GLN A 98 16.67 10.83 -0.56
C GLN A 98 16.22 12.16 -1.18
N MET A 99 15.61 13.06 -0.38
CA MET A 99 15.35 14.43 -0.82
C MET A 99 16.64 15.22 -1.10
N LYS A 100 17.77 14.86 -0.46
CA LYS A 100 19.07 15.48 -0.72
C LYS A 100 19.61 15.14 -2.11
N ASN A 101 19.44 13.91 -2.58
CA ASN A 101 20.04 13.47 -3.86
C ASN A 101 19.23 13.90 -5.10
N PHE A 102 17.91 14.11 -4.96
CA PHE A 102 17.05 14.52 -6.07
C PHE A 102 17.19 16.02 -6.42
N VAL A 103 17.46 16.86 -5.43
CA VAL A 103 17.74 18.30 -5.67
C VAL A 103 19.11 18.51 -6.33
N GLU A 104 20.09 17.63 -6.09
CA GLU A 104 21.43 17.75 -6.67
C GLU A 104 21.54 17.23 -8.10
N SER A 105 20.66 16.31 -8.53
CA SER A 105 20.74 15.71 -9.88
C SER A 105 20.04 16.54 -10.98
N ASN A 106 19.13 17.45 -10.63
CA ASN A 106 18.36 18.27 -11.57
C ASN A 106 18.88 19.71 -11.73
N LYS A 107 20.15 19.97 -11.36
CA LYS A 107 20.76 21.32 -11.43
C LYS A 107 21.77 21.52 -12.57
N LYS A 108 21.67 20.78 -13.67
CA LYS A 108 22.57 20.95 -14.81
C LYS A 108 21.87 21.20 -16.13
#